data_AF-B8G5R4-F1
#
_entry.id   AF-B8G5R4-F1
#
_cell.length_a   1.000
_cell.length_b   1.000
_cell.length_c   1.000
_cell.angle_alpha   90.00
_cell.angle_beta   90.00
_cell.angle_gamma   90.00
#
_symmetry.space_group_name_H-M   'P 1'
#
loop_
_entity.id
_entity.type
_entity.pdbx_description
1 polymer ?
#
loop_
_entity_poly.entity_id
_entity_poly.type
_entity_poly.pdbx_seq_one_letter_code
_entity_poly.pdbx_strand_id
1 'polypeptide(L)' 'MTNTQEQIIKYKCPKCGYDNVWQRAEILQRGQAIIYRSDEPHTRVRYSLRCKNPGGCDGRMVVELDKE' A
#
# COMPACT_ATOMS: atom_id res chain seq x y z
N MET A 1 7.91 -24.84 5.68
CA MET A 1 7.10 -24.01 4.77
C MET A 1 6.69 -22.79 5.58
N THR A 2 7.50 -21.74 5.55
CA THR A 2 7.31 -20.57 6.41
C THR A 2 6.08 -19.80 5.96
N ASN A 3 5.18 -19.59 6.92
CA ASN A 3 3.90 -18.92 6.80
C ASN A 3 4.17 -17.44 6.49
N THR A 4 4.23 -17.07 5.20
CA THR A 4 4.31 -15.68 4.78
C THR A 4 3.01 -15.02 5.22
N GLN A 5 3.05 -14.27 6.32
CA GLN A 5 1.87 -13.58 6.84
C GLN A 5 1.32 -12.69 5.73
N GLU A 6 0.19 -13.10 5.15
CA GLU A 6 -0.56 -12.31 4.17
C GLU A 6 -1.09 -11.05 4.86
N GLN A 7 -0.25 -10.02 4.96
CA GLN A 7 -0.69 -8.72 5.43
C GLN A 7 -1.67 -8.16 4.38
N ILE A 8 -2.94 -8.04 4.79
CA ILE A 8 -4.01 -7.44 3.99
C ILE A 8 -4.30 -6.04 4.55
N ILE A 9 -4.19 -5.03 3.70
CA ILE A 9 -4.60 -3.66 4.02
C ILE A 9 -5.98 -3.41 3.41
N LYS A 10 -6.92 -2.99 4.27
CA LYS A 10 -8.26 -2.56 3.85
C LYS A 10 -8.46 -1.10 4.21
N TYR A 11 -8.95 -0.31 3.26
CA TYR A 11 -9.30 1.08 3.51
C TYR A 11 -10.44 1.53 2.61
N LYS A 12 -11.27 2.44 3.11
CA LYS A 12 -12.28 3.12 2.30
C LYS A 12 -11.64 4.31 1.60
N CYS A 13 -11.80 4.42 0.29
CA CYS A 13 -11.25 5.54 -0.47
C CYS A 13 -11.87 6.84 0.03
N PRO A 14 -11.08 7.82 0.51
CA PRO A 14 -11.64 9.08 1.02
C PRO A 14 -12.27 9.94 -0.08
N LYS A 15 -11.92 9.70 -1.36
CA LYS A 15 -12.44 10.46 -2.50
C LYS A 15 -13.77 9.92 -3.03
N CYS A 16 -13.91 8.61 -3.19
CA CYS A 16 -15.09 7.99 -3.82
C CYS A 16 -15.86 7.00 -2.94
N GLY A 17 -15.40 6.74 -1.72
CA GLY A 17 -16.04 5.80 -0.80
C GLY A 17 -15.85 4.31 -1.16
N TYR A 18 -15.08 3.97 -2.20
CA TYR A 18 -14.86 2.58 -2.60
C TYR A 18 -14.00 1.82 -1.58
N ASP A 19 -14.39 0.59 -1.26
CA ASP A 19 -13.65 -0.28 -0.34
C ASP A 19 -12.46 -0.94 -1.06
N ASN A 20 -11.26 -0.49 -0.72
CA ASN A 20 -10.03 -1.00 -1.28
C ASN A 20 -9.47 -2.11 -0.40
N VAL A 21 -9.10 -3.22 -1.03
CA VAL A 21 -8.40 -4.35 -0.40
C VAL A 21 -7.10 -4.57 -1.16
N TRP A 22 -5.99 -4.54 -0.44
CA TRP A 22 -4.65 -4.67 -0.97
C TRP A 22 -3.90 -5.76 -0.21
N GLN A 23 -3.31 -6.71 -0.93
CA GLN A 23 -2.42 -7.69 -0.34
C GLN A 23 -0.98 -7.15 -0.34
N ARG A 24 -0.15 -7.56 0.63
CA ARG A 24 1.27 -7.18 0.69
C ARG A 24 2.00 -7.40 -0.64
N ALA A 25 1.88 -8.58 -1.23
CA ALA A 25 2.50 -8.90 -2.52
C ALA A 25 2.05 -7.92 -3.62
N GLU A 26 0.76 -7.57 -3.63
CA GLU A 26 0.22 -6.62 -4.59
C GLU A 26 0.72 -5.18 -4.36
N ILE A 27 0.88 -4.77 -3.10
CA ILE A 27 1.46 -3.48 -2.74
C ILE A 27 2.92 -3.41 -3.20
N LEU A 28 3.70 -4.47 -2.98
CA LEU A 28 5.09 -4.55 -3.42
C LEU A 28 5.21 -4.51 -4.96
N GLN A 29 4.25 -5.09 -5.68
CA GLN A 29 4.26 -5.14 -7.14
C GLN A 29 3.71 -3.88 -7.82
N ARG A 30 2.63 -3.29 -7.29
CA ARG A 30 1.85 -2.23 -7.95
C ARG A 30 1.86 -0.90 -7.19
N GLY A 31 2.21 -0.91 -5.91
CA GLY A 31 2.34 0.29 -5.11
C GLY A 31 3.54 1.11 -5.54
N GLN A 32 3.41 2.43 -5.48
CA GLN A 32 4.53 3.32 -5.76
C GLN A 32 5.29 3.59 -4.46
N ALA A 33 6.48 3.03 -4.32
CA ALA A 33 7.34 3.27 -3.16
C ALA A 33 7.70 4.75 -3.06
N ILE A 34 7.53 5.32 -1.87
CA ILE A 34 7.94 6.70 -1.54
C ILE A 34 9.25 6.58 -0.77
N ILE A 35 10.36 6.90 -1.46
CA ILE A 35 11.69 6.90 -0.87
C ILE A 35 11.97 8.31 -0.34
N TYR A 36 12.08 8.45 0.97
CA TYR A 36 12.62 9.66 1.58
C TYR A 36 14.15 9.53 1.58
N ARG A 37 14.85 10.62 1.23
CA ARG A 37 16.29 10.74 1.52
C ARG A 37 16.41 11.02 3.01
N SER A 38 16.49 9.98 3.83
CA SER A 38 16.90 10.09 5.22
C SER A 38 18.09 9.16 5.43
N ASP A 39 19.04 9.59 6.24
CA ASP A 39 20.24 8.84 6.59
C ASP A 39 19.97 7.73 7.63
N GLU A 40 18.71 7.58 8.06
CA GLU A 40 18.31 6.56 9.02
C GLU A 40 17.89 5.24 8.35
N PRO A 41 18.24 4.08 8.94
CA PRO A 41 17.80 2.78 8.47
C PRO A 41 16.28 2.65 8.65
N HIS A 42 15.52 3.00 7.60
CA HIS A 42 14.08 2.82 7.59
C HIS A 42 13.75 1.32 7.56
N THR A 43 13.35 0.79 8.70
CA THR A 43 12.71 -0.54 8.84
C THR A 43 11.33 -0.59 8.18
N ARG A 44 10.79 0.56 7.74
CA ARG A 44 9.48 0.70 7.10
C ARG A 44 9.58 1.44 5.76
N VAL A 45 8.89 0.94 4.76
CA VAL A 45 8.77 1.56 3.44
C VAL A 45 7.34 2.07 3.25
N ARG A 46 7.20 3.33 2.81
CA ARG A 46 5.90 3.91 2.48
C ARG A 46 5.53 3.59 1.03
N TYR A 47 4.29 3.21 0.78
CA TYR A 47 3.74 2.96 -0.54
C TYR A 47 2.51 3.83 -0.80
N SER A 48 2.46 4.44 -1.98
CA SER A 48 1.28 5.11 -2.51
C SER A 48 0.46 4.13 -3.35
N LEU A 49 -0.77 3.85 -2.92
CA LEU A 49 -1.70 2.92 -3.54
C LEU A 49 -2.81 3.68 -4.27
N ARG A 50 -3.06 3.35 -5.54
CA ARG A 50 -4.21 3.92 -6.27
C ARG A 50 -5.52 3.28 -5.82
N CYS A 51 -6.62 4.01 -5.93
CA CYS A 51 -7.93 3.43 -5.73
C CYS A 51 -8.25 2.39 -6.84
N LYS A 52 -8.78 1.24 -6.45
CA LYS A 52 -9.19 0.14 -7.33
C LYS A 52 -10.63 0.25 -7.85
N ASN A 53 -11.29 1.39 -7.66
CA ASN A 53 -12.68 1.55 -8.08
C ASN A 53 -12.82 1.28 -9.59
N PRO A 54 -13.61 0.28 -10.03
CA PRO A 54 -13.80 -0.01 -11.45
C PRO A 54 -14.51 1.12 -12.20
N GLY A 55 -15.30 1.95 -11.50
CA GLY A 55 -15.89 3.17 -12.06
C GLY A 55 -14.90 4.32 -12.30
N GLY A 56 -13.61 4.10 -11.99
CA GLY A 56 -12.56 5.11 -12.10
C GLY A 56 -12.43 5.96 -10.84
N CYS A 57 -11.20 6.08 -10.33
CA CYS A 57 -10.82 7.04 -9.30
C CYS A 57 -9.29 7.20 -9.30
N ASP A 58 -8.83 8.44 -9.33
CA ASP A 58 -7.42 8.84 -9.22
C ASP A 58 -6.96 9.03 -7.76
N GLY A 59 -7.85 8.77 -6.79
CA GLY A 59 -7.55 8.83 -5.37
C GLY A 59 -6.40 7.89 -4.99
N ARG A 60 -5.56 8.34 -4.06
CA ARG A 60 -4.40 7.59 -3.57
C ARG A 60 -4.39 7.56 -2.05
N MET A 61 -3.86 6.46 -1.52
CA MET A 61 -3.67 6.26 -0.08
C MET A 61 -2.19 5.91 0.17
N VAL A 62 -1.60 6.49 1.20
CA VAL A 62 -0.24 6.13 1.64
C VAL A 62 -0.34 5.12 2.76
N VAL A 63 0.40 4.01 2.64
CA VAL A 63 0.50 2.95 3.64
C VAL A 63 1.97 2.72 3.98
N GLU A 64 2.27 2.22 5.18
CA GLU A 64 3.61 1.80 5.58
C GLU A 64 3.65 0.28 5.69
N LEU A 65 4.74 -0.33 5.19
CA LEU A 65 5.02 -1.76 5.33
C LEU A 65 6.40 -1.95 5.95
N ASP A 66 6.53 -2.91 6.87
CA ASP A 66 7.85 -3.30 7.38
C ASP A 66 8.66 -3.99 6.28
N LYS A 67 9.96 -3.68 6.23
CA LYS A 67 10.96 -4.30 5.36
C LYS A 67 11.38 -5.60 6.06
N GLU A 68 10.86 -6.74 5.59
CA GLU A 68 11.22 -8.07 6.11
C GLU A 68 12.72 -8.35 6.03
#